data_AF-A0A3D4PSW8-F1
#
_entry.id   AF-A0A3D4PSW8-F1
#
_cell.length_a   1.000
_cell.length_b   1.000
_cell.length_c   1.000
_cell.angle_alpha   90.00
_cell.angle_beta   90.00
_cell.angle_gamma   90.00
#
_symmetry.space_group_name_H-M   'P 1'
#
loop_
_entity.id
_entity.type
_entity.pdbx_description
1 polymer ?
#
loop_
_entity_poly.entity_id
_entity_poly.type
_entity_poly.pdbx_seq_one_letter_code
_entity_poly.pdbx_strand_id
1 'polypeptide(L)' 'MKPVDPRLLRYASAARGFFALAAVIGMLQTAVVIAFAWFLTDAITGALAGRPVAASLVWLLGLAL' A
#
# COMPACT_ATOMS: atom_id res chain seq x y z
N MET A 1 2.74 1.10 29.00
CA MET A 1 1.50 1.00 28.19
C MET A 1 1.37 -0.44 27.74
N LYS A 2 0.29 -1.14 28.11
CA LYS A 2 0.09 -2.57 27.79
C LYS A 2 -0.49 -2.65 26.37
N PRO A 3 0.22 -3.23 25.37
CA PRO A 3 -0.05 -2.91 23.97
C PRO A 3 -1.43 -3.34 23.49
N VAL A 4 -1.87 -4.53 23.89
CA VAL A 4 -3.21 -5.09 23.66
C VAL A 4 -3.37 -6.23 24.66
N ASP A 5 -4.48 -6.31 25.40
CA ASP A 5 -4.71 -7.46 26.27
C ASP A 5 -5.05 -8.71 25.44
N PRO A 6 -4.25 -9.81 25.51
CA PRO A 6 -4.43 -11.00 24.68
C PRO A 6 -5.80 -11.68 24.82
N ARG A 7 -6.50 -11.39 25.92
CA ARG A 7 -7.86 -11.88 26.19
C ARG A 7 -8.90 -11.28 25.25
N LEU A 8 -8.71 -10.04 24.77
CA LEU A 8 -9.62 -9.38 23.82
C LEU A 8 -9.57 -10.03 22.43
N LEU A 9 -8.39 -10.46 21.99
CA LEU A 9 -8.19 -11.21 20.75
C LEU A 9 -8.80 -12.63 20.78
N ARG A 10 -9.11 -13.16 21.96
CA ARG A 10 -9.61 -14.54 22.14
C ARG A 10 -11.13 -14.62 22.36
N TYR A 11 -11.77 -13.57 22.88
CA TYR A 11 -13.20 -13.58 23.21
C TYR A 11 -14.07 -12.63 22.39
N ALA A 12 -13.53 -11.50 21.89
CA ALA A 12 -14.32 -10.55 21.11
C ALA A 12 -14.09 -10.78 19.61
N SER A 13 -15.01 -11.46 18.93
CA SER A 13 -14.93 -11.66 17.47
C SER A 13 -14.90 -10.33 16.70
N ALA A 14 -15.58 -9.30 17.22
CA ALA A 14 -15.57 -7.94 16.67
C ALA A 14 -14.17 -7.30 16.66
N ALA A 15 -13.33 -7.58 17.66
CA ALA A 15 -11.96 -7.05 17.71
C ALA A 15 -11.06 -7.70 16.66
N ARG A 16 -11.24 -9.00 16.36
CA ARG A 16 -10.49 -9.69 15.30
C ARG A 16 -10.73 -9.11 13.91
N GLY A 17 -11.98 -8.77 13.60
CA GLY A 17 -12.32 -8.13 12.33
C GLY A 17 -11.61 -6.79 12.16
N PHE A 18 -11.59 -5.97 13.20
CA PHE A 18 -10.90 -4.67 13.18
C PHE A 18 -9.39 -4.82 12.99
N PHE A 19 -8.72 -5.71 13.73
CA PHE A 19 -7.28 -5.94 13.58
C PHE A 19 -6.93 -6.56 12.23
N ALA A 20 -7.73 -7.51 11.74
CA ALA A 20 -7.52 -8.11 10.43
C ALA A 20 -7.68 -7.08 9.31
N LEU A 21 -8.73 -6.25 9.35
CA LEU A 21 -8.90 -5.14 8.41
C LEU A 21 -7.74 -4.15 8.47
N ALA A 22 -7.34 -3.73 9.68
CA ALA A 22 -6.19 -2.84 9.84
C ALA A 22 -4.89 -3.43 9.26
N ALA A 23 -4.65 -4.72 9.49
CA ALA A 23 -3.49 -5.42 8.92
C ALA A 23 -3.56 -5.49 7.38
N VAL A 24 -4.73 -5.81 6.82
CA VAL A 24 -4.94 -5.85 5.37
C VAL A 24 -4.76 -4.47 4.75
N ILE A 25 -5.31 -3.43 5.37
CA ILE A 25 -5.15 -2.04 4.91
C ILE A 25 -3.69 -1.62 4.95
N GLY A 26 -2.96 -1.92 6.04
CA GLY A 26 -1.52 -1.62 6.13
C GLY A 26 -0.70 -2.38 5.09
N MET A 27 -1.05 -3.64 4.80
CA MET A 27 -0.40 -4.43 3.76
C MET A 27 -0.67 -3.85 2.37
N LEU A 28 -1.91 -3.48 2.07
CA LEU A 28 -2.29 -2.82 0.82
C LEU A 28 -1.54 -1.50 0.65
N GLN A 29 -1.49 -0.69 1.70
CA GLN A 29 -0.74 0.58 1.68
C GLN A 29 0.75 0.36 1.39
N THR A 30 1.35 -0.66 2.01
CA THR A 30 2.76 -1.02 1.75
C THR A 30 2.97 -1.44 0.29
N ALA A 31 2.05 -2.24 -0.25
CA ALA A 31 2.11 -2.67 -1.65
C ALA A 31 1.97 -1.48 -2.63
N VAL A 32 1.09 -0.52 -2.32
CA VAL A 32 0.93 0.73 -3.09
C VAL A 32 2.22 1.54 -3.11
N VAL A 33 2.90 1.67 -1.96
CA VAL A 33 4.19 2.38 -1.88
C VAL A 33 5.25 1.71 -2.74
N ILE A 34 5.34 0.38 -2.69
CA ILE A 34 6.30 -0.38 -3.53
C ILE A 34 5.99 -0.19 -5.01
N ALA A 35 4.71 -0.28 -5.40
CA ALA A 35 4.28 -0.06 -6.78
C ALA A 35 4.61 1.37 -7.25
N PHE A 36 4.37 2.38 -6.41
CA PHE A 36 4.69 3.76 -6.72
C PHE A 36 6.20 3.95 -6.98
N ALA A 37 7.05 3.40 -6.12
CA ALA A 37 8.51 3.47 -6.30
C ALA A 37 8.96 2.79 -7.61
N TRP A 38 8.34 1.65 -7.95
CA TRP A 38 8.61 0.94 -9.20
C TRP A 38 8.23 1.77 -10.42
N PHE A 39 6.98 2.24 -10.48
CA PHE A 39 6.49 3.04 -11.60
C PHE A 39 7.22 4.36 -11.74
N LEU A 40 7.65 4.97 -10.63
CA LEU A 40 8.48 6.18 -10.66
C LEU A 40 9.83 5.91 -11.33
N THR A 41 10.47 4.80 -10.97
CA THR A 41 11.76 4.40 -11.57
C THR A 41 11.61 4.12 -13.06
N ASP A 42 10.56 3.41 -13.46
CA ASP A 42 10.28 3.12 -14.87
C ASP A 42 9.92 4.40 -15.65
N ALA A 43 9.16 5.32 -15.05
CA ALA A 43 8.83 6.60 -15.66
C ALA A 43 10.09 7.43 -15.94
N ILE A 44 10.99 7.54 -14.94
CA ILE A 44 12.25 8.28 -15.06
C ILE A 44 13.14 7.64 -16.14
N THR A 45 13.33 6.32 -16.07
CA THR A 45 14.18 5.60 -17.03
C THR A 45 13.59 5.63 -18.44
N GLY A 46 12.27 5.53 -18.56
CA GLY A 46 11.52 5.65 -19.81
C GLY A 46 11.66 7.03 -20.43
N ALA A 47 11.57 8.09 -19.62
CA ALA A 47 11.80 9.46 -20.06
C ALA A 47 13.22 9.65 -20.62
N LEU A 48 14.23 9.11 -19.92
CA LEU A 48 15.63 9.15 -20.38
C LEU A 48 15.82 8.37 -21.70
N ALA A 49 15.14 7.23 -21.85
CA ALA A 49 15.20 6.40 -23.05
C ALA A 49 14.31 6.91 -24.20
N GLY A 50 13.64 8.06 -24.06
CA GLY A 50 12.74 8.62 -25.08
C GLY A 50 11.45 7.82 -25.31
N ARG A 51 11.07 6.95 -24.37
CA ARG A 51 9.85 6.13 -24.42
C ARG A 51 8.64 6.95 -23.97
N PRO A 52 7.43 6.68 -24.48
CA PRO A 52 6.22 7.36 -24.01
C PRO A 52 5.95 7.03 -22.53
N VAL A 53 6.00 8.08 -21.69
CA VAL A 53 5.88 7.98 -20.21
C VAL A 53 4.42 8.11 -19.73
N ALA A 54 3.49 8.38 -20.65
CA ALA A 54 2.09 8.66 -20.32
C ALA A 54 1.42 7.54 -19.50
N ALA A 55 1.69 6.27 -19.83
CA ALA A 55 1.15 5.13 -19.10
C ALA A 55 1.67 5.08 -17.65
N SER A 56 2.97 5.28 -17.44
CA SER A 56 3.58 5.29 -16.10
C SER A 56 3.08 6.47 -15.26
N LEU A 57 2.86 7.64 -15.88
CA LEU A 57 2.27 8.81 -15.19
C LEU A 57 0.82 8.58 -14.78
N VAL A 58 0.02 7.91 -15.61
CA VAL A 58 -1.37 7.55 -15.26
C VAL A 58 -1.40 6.57 -14.09
N TRP A 59 -0.52 5.57 -14.06
CA TRP A 59 -0.39 4.66 -12.93
C TRP A 59 0.06 5.36 -11.65
N LEU A 60 1.00 6.31 -11.74
CA LEU A 60 1.43 7.11 -10.59
C LEU A 60 0.31 7.99 -10.05
N LEU A 61 -0.47 8.64 -10.90
CA LEU A 61 -1.65 9.42 -10.50
C LEU A 61 -2.72 8.54 -9.85
N GLY A 62 -2.96 7.35 -10.40
CA GLY A 62 -3.91 6.39 -9.82
C GLY A 62 -3.48 5.83 -8.47
N LEU A 63 -2.17 5.74 -8.20
CA LEU A 63 -1.64 5.33 -6.89
C LEU A 63 -1.58 6.48 -5.87
N ALA A 64 -1.62 7.74 -6.33
CA ALA A 64 -1.49 8.92 -5.50
C ALA A 64 -2.84 9.49 -4.99
N LEU A 65 -3.96 9.12 -5.61
CA LEU A 65 -5.31 9.54 -5.24
C LEU A 65 -5.97 8.53 -4.28
#